data_AF-A0A2A5A4M8-F1
#
_entry.id   AF-A0A2A5A4M8-F1
#
_cell.length_a   1.000
_cell.length_b   1.000
_cell.length_c   1.000
_cell.angle_alpha   90.00
_cell.angle_beta   90.00
_cell.angle_gamma   90.00
#
_symmetry.space_group_name_H-M   'P 1'
#
loop_
_entity.id
_entity.type
_entity.pdbx_description
1 polymer ?
#
loop_
_entity_poly.entity_id
_entity_poly.type
_entity_poly.pdbx_seq_one_letter_code
_entity_poly.pdbx_strand_id
1 'polypeptide(L)'
;MGLKTVPNKDIEKQADDLFEATVVASQRARQIVGERHALREVRDYDEEPGLLEELPEPDENYVEEEKATTVALDEFLKGELKWKYSSDEEEDEEK
;
A
#
# COMPACT_ATOMS: atom_id res chain seq x y z
N MET A 1 -5.80 9.38 13.93
CA MET A 1 -6.41 10.12 12.77
C MET A 1 -7.91 9.78 12.64
N GLY A 2 -8.78 10.75 12.31
CA GLY A 2 -10.22 10.52 12.09
C GLY A 2 -10.53 10.05 10.67
N LEU A 3 -11.59 9.26 10.48
CA LEU A 3 -12.07 8.84 9.16
C LEU A 3 -12.58 10.06 8.37
N LYS A 4 -12.05 10.27 7.16
CA LYS A 4 -12.57 11.23 6.18
C LYS A 4 -13.34 10.46 5.10
N THR A 5 -14.52 10.95 4.75
CA THR A 5 -15.32 10.38 3.66
C THR A 5 -14.87 10.95 2.32
N VAL A 6 -14.84 10.10 1.30
CA VAL A 6 -14.56 10.48 -0.09
C VAL A 6 -15.89 10.53 -0.88
N PRO A 7 -16.15 11.57 -1.68
CA PRO A 7 -17.31 11.58 -2.58
C PRO A 7 -17.17 10.52 -3.68
N ASN A 8 -18.23 9.74 -3.94
CA ASN A 8 -18.22 8.71 -5.00
C ASN A 8 -17.85 9.28 -6.38
N LYS A 9 -18.23 10.53 -6.68
CA LYS A 9 -17.88 11.22 -7.93
C LYS A 9 -16.38 11.31 -8.20
N ASP A 10 -15.55 11.27 -7.16
CA ASP A 10 -14.10 11.31 -7.33
C ASP A 10 -13.55 9.92 -7.65
N ILE A 11 -14.21 8.85 -7.18
CA ILE A 11 -13.89 7.47 -7.51
C ILE A 11 -14.31 7.14 -8.95
N GLU A 12 -15.52 7.57 -9.34
CA GLU A 12 -16.10 7.38 -10.68
C GLU A 12 -15.27 8.05 -11.80
N LYS A 13 -14.35 8.96 -11.47
CA LYS A 13 -13.41 9.53 -12.47
C LYS A 13 -12.29 8.58 -12.86
N GLN A 14 -11.98 7.59 -12.01
CA GLN A 14 -10.82 6.72 -12.13
C GLN A 14 -11.19 5.25 -12.38
N ALA A 15 -12.41 4.84 -12.04
CA ALA A 15 -12.95 3.51 -12.33
C ALA A 15 -14.45 3.59 -12.64
N ASP A 16 -14.91 2.65 -13.47
CA ASP A 16 -16.32 2.55 -13.86
C ASP A 16 -17.17 1.93 -12.75
N ASP A 17 -16.56 1.09 -11.90
CA ASP A 17 -17.21 0.45 -10.76
C ASP A 17 -16.47 0.72 -9.43
N LEU A 18 -17.26 0.90 -8.36
CA LEU A 18 -16.76 1.03 -7.00
C LEU A 18 -16.01 -0.23 -6.53
N PHE A 19 -16.43 -1.41 -7.00
CA PHE A 19 -15.74 -2.65 -6.65
C PHE A 19 -14.34 -2.72 -7.27
N GLU A 20 -14.14 -2.20 -8.48
CA GLU A 20 -12.83 -2.11 -9.12
C GLU A 20 -11.89 -1.19 -8.33
N ALA A 21 -12.37 0.02 -8.01
CA ALA A 21 -11.62 0.96 -7.18
C ALA A 21 -11.22 0.33 -5.84
N THR A 22 -12.12 -0.48 -5.24
CA THR A 22 -11.85 -1.19 -3.98
C THR A 22 -10.75 -2.24 -4.15
N VAL A 23 -10.78 -3.02 -5.23
CA VAL A 23 -9.76 -4.04 -5.52
C VAL A 23 -8.40 -3.39 -5.78
N VAL A 24 -8.35 -2.36 -6.62
CA VAL A 24 -7.10 -1.64 -6.96
C VAL A 24 -6.48 -1.01 -5.71
N ALA A 25 -7.27 -0.28 -4.92
CA ALA A 25 -6.79 0.33 -3.68
C ALA A 25 -6.32 -0.73 -2.67
N SER A 26 -6.99 -1.88 -2.59
CA SER A 26 -6.59 -2.99 -1.71
C SER A 26 -5.28 -3.64 -2.15
N GLN A 27 -5.08 -3.84 -3.45
CA GLN A 27 -3.84 -4.38 -4.00
C GLN A 27 -2.68 -3.41 -3.76
N ARG A 28 -2.88 -2.11 -4.04
CA ARG A 28 -1.86 -1.10 -3.78
C ARG A 28 -1.51 -0.98 -2.30
N ALA A 29 -2.50 -1.04 -1.41
CA ALA A 29 -2.23 -1.06 0.04
C ALA A 29 -1.35 -2.25 0.46
N ARG A 30 -1.53 -3.43 -0.16
CA ARG A 30 -0.65 -4.59 0.10
C ARG A 30 0.77 -4.36 -0.40
N GLN A 31 0.95 -3.73 -1.57
CA GLN A 31 2.28 -3.36 -2.07
C GLN A 31 2.99 -2.43 -1.10
N ILE A 32 2.32 -1.39 -0.62
CA ILE A 32 2.87 -0.43 0.36
C ILE A 32 3.29 -1.14 1.66
N VAL A 33 2.47 -2.08 2.15
CA VAL A 33 2.83 -2.88 3.34
C VAL A 33 4.06 -3.75 3.08
N GLY A 34 4.16 -4.37 1.90
CA GLY A 34 5.33 -5.14 1.50
C GLY A 34 6.60 -4.28 1.42
N GLU A 35 6.52 -3.11 0.81
CA GLU A 35 7.62 -2.13 0.73
C GLU A 35 8.11 -1.73 2.14
N ARG A 36 7.18 -1.44 3.05
CA ARG A 36 7.50 -1.11 4.46
C ARG A 36 8.14 -2.27 5.21
N HIS A 37 7.71 -3.51 4.95
CA HIS A 37 8.31 -4.69 5.57
C HIS A 37 9.75 -4.89 5.11
N ALA A 38 10.00 -4.80 3.80
CA ALA A 38 11.34 -4.92 3.24
C ALA A 38 12.29 -3.84 3.78
N LEU A 39 11.81 -2.59 3.92
CA LEU A 39 12.60 -1.50 4.52
C LEU A 39 12.96 -1.77 5.99
N ARG A 40 12.04 -2.36 6.77
CA ARG A 40 12.31 -2.72 8.17
C ARG A 40 13.30 -3.88 8.27
N GLU A 41 13.11 -4.94 7.48
CA GLU A 41 14.06 -6.06 7.45
C GLU A 41 15.48 -5.61 7.09
N VAL A 42 15.63 -4.69 6.12
CA VAL A 42 16.95 -4.12 5.77
C VAL A 42 17.54 -3.36 6.95
N ARG A 43 16.74 -2.55 7.67
CA ARG A 43 17.20 -1.81 8.84
C ARG A 43 17.65 -2.75 9.96
N ASP A 44 16.90 -3.81 10.22
CA ASP A 44 17.19 -4.76 11.29
C ASP A 44 18.44 -5.62 10.96
N TYR A 45 18.74 -5.83 9.67
CA TYR A 45 19.98 -6.50 9.23
C TYR A 45 21.25 -5.64 9.37
N ASP A 46 21.12 -4.30 9.27
CA ASP A 46 22.22 -3.37 9.50
C ASP A 46 22.60 -3.26 10.99
N GLU A 47 21.71 -3.69 11.89
CA GLU A 47 21.99 -3.83 13.32
C GLU A 47 22.73 -5.16 13.58
N GLU A 48 23.85 -5.12 14.31
CA GLU A 48 24.62 -6.34 14.62
C GLU A 48 23.73 -7.35 15.39
N PRO A 49 23.69 -8.64 14.99
CA PRO A 49 22.88 -9.64 15.68
C PRO A 49 23.43 -9.88 17.09
N GLY A 50 22.85 -9.18 18.07
CA GLY A 50 23.13 -9.34 19.48
C GLY A 50 22.66 -10.70 19.98
N LEU A 51 23.57 -11.45 20.62
CA LEU A 51 23.26 -12.72 21.27
C LEU A 51 22.32 -12.46 22.46
N LEU A 52 21.08 -12.95 22.36
CA LEU A 52 19.88 -12.78 23.22
C LEU A 52 18.87 -11.77 22.63
N GLU A 53 17.77 -12.30 22.08
CA GLU A 53 16.54 -11.55 21.82
C GLU A 53 15.96 -11.04 23.14
N GLU A 54 16.46 -9.91 23.61
CA GLU A 54 15.73 -9.05 24.53
C GLU A 54 14.46 -8.58 23.80
N LEU A 55 13.31 -8.55 24.50
CA LEU A 55 12.08 -8.04 23.90
C LEU A 55 12.38 -6.63 23.35
N PRO A 56 12.03 -6.34 22.08
CA PRO A 56 12.35 -5.05 21.48
C PRO A 56 11.77 -3.94 22.36
N GLU A 57 12.65 -3.06 22.85
CA GLU A 57 12.21 -1.89 23.59
C GLU A 57 11.33 -1.03 22.68
N PRO A 58 10.27 -0.40 23.23
CA PRO A 58 9.45 0.51 22.43
C PRO A 58 10.33 1.64 21.89
N ASP A 59 10.36 1.80 20.58
CA ASP A 59 11.12 2.85 19.91
C ASP A 59 10.66 4.23 20.41
N GLU A 60 11.54 4.92 21.14
CA GLU A 60 11.29 6.26 21.67
C GLU A 60 11.04 7.29 20.57
N ASN A 61 11.47 6.99 19.33
CA ASN A 61 11.30 7.83 18.15
C ASN A 61 10.24 7.28 17.18
N TYR A 62 9.26 6.50 17.66
CA TYR A 62 8.19 5.98 16.82
C TYR A 62 7.47 7.10 16.03
N VAL A 63 7.51 7.00 14.70
CA VAL A 63 6.77 7.88 13.80
C VAL A 63 5.49 7.17 13.36
N GLU A 64 4.33 7.72 13.72
CA GLU A 64 3.04 7.19 13.28
C GLU A 64 2.91 7.37 11.75
N GLU A 65 2.99 6.25 11.02
CA GLU A 65 2.78 6.25 9.58
C GLU A 65 1.30 6.30 9.23
N GLU A 66 0.97 6.94 8.09
CA GLU A 66 -0.37 6.85 7.55
C GLU A 66 -0.72 5.39 7.18
N LYS A 67 -2.00 5.03 7.38
CA LYS A 67 -2.51 3.70 7.01
C LYS A 67 -2.30 3.48 5.52
N ALA A 68 -1.76 2.32 5.15
CA ALA A 68 -1.50 1.97 3.76
C ALA A 68 -2.74 2.10 2.86
N THR A 69 -3.93 1.82 3.40
CA THR A 69 -5.20 2.00 2.68
C THR A 69 -5.54 3.46 2.39
N THR A 70 -5.15 4.39 3.27
CA THR A 70 -5.35 5.83 3.06
C THR A 70 -4.41 6.34 1.97
N VAL A 71 -3.14 5.92 2.01
CA VAL A 71 -2.15 6.27 0.98
C VAL A 71 -2.58 5.71 -0.39
N ALA A 72 -2.94 4.43 -0.45
CA ALA A 72 -3.37 3.78 -1.68
C ALA A 72 -4.62 4.44 -2.29
N LEU A 73 -5.60 4.83 -1.46
CA LEU A 73 -6.80 5.51 -1.94
C LEU A 73 -6.48 6.91 -2.48
N ASP A 74 -5.58 7.64 -1.83
CA ASP A 74 -5.15 8.97 -2.29
C ASP A 74 -4.40 8.90 -3.63
N GLU A 75 -3.46 7.96 -3.78
CA GLU A 75 -2.77 7.68 -5.05
C GLU A 75 -3.75 7.29 -6.16
N PHE A 76 -4.77 6.47 -5.85
CA PHE A 76 -5.82 6.09 -6.78
C PHE A 76 -6.64 7.30 -7.25
N LEU A 77 -7.13 8.12 -6.31
CA LEU A 77 -7.95 9.30 -6.63
C LEU A 77 -7.19 10.34 -7.48
N LYS A 78 -5.88 10.48 -7.24
CA LYS A 78 -4.99 11.36 -8.01
C LYS A 78 -4.68 10.83 -9.41
N GLY A 79 -5.02 9.57 -9.72
CA GLY A 79 -4.70 8.94 -11.01
C GLY A 79 -3.21 8.61 -11.16
N GLU A 80 -2.50 8.42 -10.06
CA GLU A 80 -1.06 8.09 -10.05
C GLU A 80 -0.83 6.59 -10.32
N LEU A 81 -1.89 5.78 -10.18
CA LEU A 81 -1.85 4.33 -10.35
C LEU A 81 -2.27 3.94 -11.76
N LYS A 82 -1.51 3.04 -12.38
CA LYS A 82 -1.91 2.30 -13.57
C LYS A 82 -2.26 0.88 -13.17
N TRP A 83 -3.41 0.41 -13.63
CA TRP A 83 -3.92 -0.93 -13.38
C TRP A 83 -4.61 -1.46 -14.63
N LYS A 84 -4.70 -2.78 -14.74
CA LYS A 84 -5.34 -3.51 -15.84
C LYS A 84 -6.04 -4.74 -15.25
N TYR A 85 -6.96 -5.35 -16.00
CA TYR A 85 -7.45 -6.68 -15.63
C TYR A 85 -6.39 -7.73 -15.93
N SER A 86 -6.29 -8.74 -15.07
CA SER A 86 -5.37 -9.86 -15.27
C SER A 86 -5.64 -10.61 -16.59
N SER A 87 -6.88 -10.57 -17.11
CA SER A 87 -7.22 -11.15 -18.41
C SER A 87 -6.58 -10.42 -19.59
N ASP A 88 -6.31 -9.12 -19.46
CA ASP A 88 -5.66 -8.34 -20.52
C ASP A 88 -4.14 -8.57 -20.57
N GLU A 89 -3.55 -9.15 -19.51
CA GLU A 89 -2.13 -9.54 -19.49
C GLU A 89 -1.87 -10.78 -20.35
N GLU A 90 -2.82 -11.70 -20.45
CA GLU A 90 -2.70 -12.93 -21.26
C GLU A 90 -2.70 -12.61 -22.77
N GLU A 91 -3.38 -11.55 -23.22
CA GLU A 91 -3.42 -11.16 -24.64
C GLU A 91 -2.15 -10.42 -25.11
N ASP A 92 -1.42 -9.77 -24.19
CA ASP A 92 -0.17 -9.05 -24.50
C ASP A 92 1.04 -10.02 -24.57
N GLU A 93 0.99 -11.20 -23.95
CA GLU A 93 2.05 -12.22 -24.03
C GLU A 93 1.98 -13.10 -25.30
N GLU A 94 0.83 -13.15 -25.99
CA GLU A 94 0.65 -13.96 -27.21
C GLU A 94 1.00 -13.24 -28.54
N LYS A 95 1.55 -12.00 -28.50
CA LYS A 95 1.91 -11.21 -29.71
C LYS A 95 3.40 -10.99 -29.94
#